data_AF-A0A1V5QLT5-F1
#
_entry.id   AF-A0A1V5QLT5-F1
#
_cell.length_a   1.000
_cell.length_b   1.000
_cell.length_c   1.000
_cell.angle_alpha   90.00
_cell.angle_beta   90.00
_cell.angle_gamma   90.00
#
_symmetry.space_group_name_H-M   'P 1'
#
loop_
_entity.id
_entity.type
_entity.pdbx_description
1 polymer ?
#
loop_
_entity_poly.entity_id
_entity_poly.type
_entity_poly.pdbx_seq_one_letter_code
_entity_poly.pdbx_strand_id
1 'polypeptide(L)'
;MVREAGCDLLLVSYVVDAVVSGDKVVGAVVESKSGREVVVGKRFVDCSGDADLAFFAGCECFAGRPEDGKHQACSLEFRLGGVNWDAYLNSDLKRDDSTWIALIKASVERGDLPYMIENHLNWVTHLPGRPQHCGQDELSFCISHSRNCDPLSARDLTRMYVEGREQADIWWKFIKRHIPGFDHSYLIDTAPLLGVRESRRVVGEYVMKTLDFARKTRFADAIATTNHHFDLHNPDGPGNIKWAKETIDGKVCHVSATGHIGSWEPPCGWENMTDGWGRHGADRVFLKTPSDIPYRALLPVKMDNLLVAGRCLSSEFMAQAAARLVLTCLNMGQAAGSAVAQSLEEGVAPRKIDVKRLQATLAKDRA
;
A
#
# COMPACT_ATOMS: atom_id res chain seq x y z
N MET A 1 -11.85 -22.07 7.95
CA MET A 1 -11.85 -21.53 6.56
C MET A 1 -10.79 -22.18 5.65
N VAL A 2 -9.48 -21.83 5.70
CA VAL A 2 -8.51 -22.35 4.70
C VAL A 2 -8.30 -23.87 4.77
N ARG A 3 -8.14 -24.44 5.97
CA ARG A 3 -8.02 -25.90 6.16
C ARG A 3 -9.33 -26.65 5.86
N GLU A 4 -10.47 -26.03 6.10
CA GLU A 4 -11.79 -26.60 5.75
C GLU A 4 -11.97 -26.70 4.22
N ALA A 5 -11.32 -25.83 3.46
CA ALA A 5 -11.26 -25.91 2.00
C ALA A 5 -10.28 -26.98 1.48
N GLY A 6 -9.64 -27.75 2.37
CA GLY A 6 -8.68 -28.79 2.02
C GLY A 6 -7.30 -28.28 1.61
N CYS A 7 -6.97 -27.02 1.92
CA CYS A 7 -5.67 -26.45 1.62
C CYS A 7 -4.63 -26.76 2.72
N ASP A 8 -3.44 -27.13 2.30
CA ASP A 8 -2.27 -27.19 3.17
C ASP A 8 -1.75 -25.76 3.48
N LEU A 9 -1.21 -25.59 4.69
CA LEU A 9 -0.68 -24.31 5.16
C LEU A 9 0.78 -24.47 5.58
N LEU A 10 1.65 -23.69 4.95
CA LEU A 10 3.05 -23.56 5.31
C LEU A 10 3.34 -22.11 5.72
N LEU A 11 3.51 -21.88 7.02
CA LEU A 11 3.82 -20.58 7.60
C LEU A 11 5.32 -20.45 7.88
N VAL A 12 5.79 -19.22 8.14
CA VAL A 12 7.21 -18.94 8.48
C VAL A 12 8.17 -19.45 7.40
N SER A 13 7.79 -19.25 6.14
CA SER A 13 8.54 -19.68 4.96
C SER A 13 8.60 -18.53 3.97
N TYR A 14 9.79 -18.24 3.46
CA TYR A 14 10.02 -17.15 2.50
C TYR A 14 10.34 -17.74 1.14
N VAL A 15 9.79 -17.14 0.07
CA VAL A 15 10.19 -17.49 -1.30
C VAL A 15 11.57 -16.89 -1.55
N VAL A 16 12.51 -17.72 -1.96
CA VAL A 16 13.92 -17.33 -2.16
C VAL A 16 14.47 -17.63 -3.54
N ASP A 17 13.74 -18.41 -4.35
CA ASP A 17 14.05 -18.67 -5.76
C ASP A 17 12.83 -19.28 -6.48
N ALA A 18 12.93 -19.50 -7.80
CA ALA A 18 11.92 -20.16 -8.60
C ALA A 18 12.55 -21.23 -9.51
N VAL A 19 11.88 -22.37 -9.64
CA VAL A 19 12.24 -23.38 -10.65
C VAL A 19 11.41 -23.13 -11.89
N VAL A 20 12.06 -22.89 -13.02
CA VAL A 20 11.42 -22.51 -14.28
C VAL A 20 11.73 -23.53 -15.38
N SER A 21 10.73 -23.86 -16.19
CA SER A 21 10.88 -24.65 -17.42
C SER A 21 10.21 -23.91 -18.58
N GLY A 22 11.00 -23.24 -19.41
CA GLY A 22 10.50 -22.41 -20.50
C GLY A 22 9.77 -21.18 -19.97
N ASP A 23 8.50 -21.04 -20.32
CA ASP A 23 7.59 -19.95 -19.91
C ASP A 23 6.74 -20.30 -18.67
N LYS A 24 7.12 -21.35 -17.93
CA LYS A 24 6.35 -21.83 -16.77
C LYS A 24 7.21 -21.94 -15.52
N VAL A 25 6.65 -21.45 -14.42
CA VAL A 25 7.12 -21.81 -13.08
C VAL A 25 6.69 -23.24 -12.80
N VAL A 26 7.61 -24.11 -12.39
CA VAL A 26 7.31 -25.51 -12.01
C VAL A 26 7.45 -25.73 -10.50
N GLY A 27 8.12 -24.82 -9.80
CA GLY A 27 8.19 -24.82 -8.34
C GLY A 27 8.61 -23.47 -7.76
N ALA A 28 8.15 -23.17 -6.56
CA ALA A 28 8.65 -22.07 -5.73
C ALA A 28 9.67 -22.63 -4.74
N VAL A 29 10.87 -22.06 -4.71
CA VAL A 29 11.89 -22.44 -3.72
C VAL A 29 11.65 -21.63 -2.46
N VAL A 30 11.47 -22.32 -1.34
CA VAL A 30 11.19 -21.71 -0.04
C VAL A 30 12.30 -21.99 0.96
N GLU A 31 12.60 -21.03 1.81
CA GLU A 31 13.52 -21.16 2.93
C GLU A 31 12.76 -21.05 4.25
N SER A 32 12.99 -22.02 5.13
CA SER A 32 12.42 -22.06 6.48
C SER A 32 13.43 -22.63 7.49
N LYS A 33 13.03 -22.74 8.77
CA LYS A 33 13.86 -23.43 9.77
C LYS A 33 14.05 -24.93 9.49
N SER A 34 13.19 -25.52 8.66
CA SER A 34 13.33 -26.92 8.20
C SER A 34 14.35 -27.07 7.07
N GLY A 35 14.92 -25.96 6.59
CA GLY A 35 15.83 -25.91 5.45
C GLY A 35 15.14 -25.43 4.18
N ARG A 36 15.83 -25.64 3.06
CA ARG A 36 15.35 -25.24 1.73
C ARG A 36 14.55 -26.34 1.07
N GLU A 37 13.36 -25.99 0.59
CA GLU A 37 12.42 -26.91 -0.04
C GLU A 37 11.90 -26.33 -1.36
N VAL A 38 11.37 -27.19 -2.23
CA VAL A 38 10.70 -26.77 -3.47
C VAL A 38 9.23 -27.17 -3.41
N VAL A 39 8.35 -26.18 -3.43
CA VAL A 39 6.90 -26.39 -3.53
C VAL A 39 6.53 -26.43 -5.00
N VAL A 40 6.26 -27.63 -5.51
CA VAL A 40 5.89 -27.85 -6.91
C VAL A 40 4.41 -27.59 -7.15
N GLY A 41 4.06 -27.10 -8.34
CA GLY A 41 2.69 -26.71 -8.65
C GLY A 41 2.44 -26.54 -10.14
N LYS A 42 1.16 -26.61 -10.54
CA LYS A 42 0.74 -26.38 -11.94
C LYS A 42 0.47 -24.90 -12.22
N ARG A 43 0.06 -24.15 -11.19
CA ARG A 43 -0.33 -22.73 -11.23
C ARG A 43 0.17 -22.07 -9.97
N PHE A 44 0.55 -20.81 -10.08
CA PHE A 44 1.10 -20.03 -8.98
C PHE A 44 0.42 -18.67 -8.91
N VAL A 45 0.24 -18.16 -7.69
CA VAL A 45 -0.15 -16.77 -7.43
C VAL A 45 0.91 -16.17 -6.51
N ASP A 46 1.61 -15.16 -6.99
CA ASP A 46 2.54 -14.37 -6.20
C ASP A 46 1.78 -13.27 -5.45
N CYS A 47 1.55 -13.53 -4.16
CA CYS A 47 0.98 -12.58 -3.21
C CYS A 47 2.02 -12.09 -2.20
N SER A 48 3.32 -12.14 -2.53
CA SER A 48 4.40 -11.69 -1.63
C SER A 48 4.31 -10.19 -1.30
N GLY A 49 3.71 -9.41 -2.19
CA GLY A 49 3.70 -7.94 -2.12
C GLY A 49 4.99 -7.29 -2.65
N ASP A 50 6.02 -8.11 -2.92
CA ASP A 50 7.35 -7.71 -3.42
C ASP A 50 7.73 -8.40 -4.75
N ALA A 51 6.76 -9.08 -5.35
CA ALA A 51 6.90 -9.85 -6.60
C ALA A 51 8.02 -10.90 -6.55
N ASP A 52 8.31 -11.49 -5.38
CA ASP A 52 9.49 -12.34 -5.21
C ASP A 52 9.47 -13.55 -6.15
N LEU A 53 8.36 -14.29 -6.21
CA LEU A 53 8.27 -15.46 -7.09
C LEU A 53 8.35 -15.04 -8.56
N ALA A 54 7.69 -13.94 -8.94
CA ALA A 54 7.76 -13.42 -10.30
C ALA A 54 9.18 -12.97 -10.67
N PHE A 55 9.86 -12.27 -9.77
CA PHE A 55 11.23 -11.80 -9.95
C PHE A 55 12.21 -12.98 -10.11
N PHE A 56 12.13 -13.99 -9.24
CA PHE A 56 12.98 -15.18 -9.36
C PHE A 56 12.65 -16.03 -10.59
N ALA A 57 11.39 -16.04 -11.04
CA ALA A 57 11.03 -16.64 -12.33
C ALA A 57 11.59 -15.83 -13.53
N GLY A 58 12.17 -14.66 -13.28
CA GLY A 58 12.78 -13.80 -14.27
C GLY A 58 11.79 -12.87 -14.97
N CYS A 59 10.59 -12.64 -14.42
CA CYS A 59 9.67 -11.62 -14.91
C CYS A 59 10.31 -10.24 -14.77
N GLU A 60 10.08 -9.38 -15.76
CA GLU A 60 10.49 -7.98 -15.68
C GLU A 60 9.67 -7.27 -14.59
N CYS A 61 10.33 -6.38 -13.85
CA CYS A 61 9.71 -5.62 -12.77
C CYS A 61 10.17 -4.16 -12.81
N PHE A 62 9.24 -3.24 -12.58
CA PHE A 62 9.56 -1.88 -12.13
C PHE A 62 9.90 -1.89 -10.64
N ALA A 63 10.70 -0.92 -10.19
CA ALA A 63 10.95 -0.68 -8.77
C ALA A 63 11.25 0.80 -8.55
N GLY A 64 10.57 1.42 -7.58
CA GLY A 64 10.74 2.83 -7.26
C GLY A 64 10.20 3.79 -8.32
N ARG A 65 10.50 5.07 -8.12
CA ARG A 65 10.15 6.18 -8.99
C ARG A 65 11.03 6.18 -10.25
N PRO A 66 10.48 6.30 -11.48
CA PRO A 66 11.26 6.16 -12.71
C PRO A 66 12.46 7.11 -12.84
N GLU A 67 12.36 8.32 -12.30
CA GLU A 67 13.37 9.37 -12.50
C GLU A 67 14.64 9.16 -11.66
N ASP A 68 14.52 8.55 -10.47
CA ASP A 68 15.61 8.48 -9.50
C ASP A 68 15.66 7.18 -8.68
N GLY A 69 14.77 6.22 -8.95
CA GLY A 69 14.72 4.93 -8.28
C GLY A 69 14.22 4.99 -6.83
N LYS A 70 13.78 6.14 -6.32
CA LYS A 70 13.36 6.25 -4.92
C LYS A 70 12.04 5.53 -4.67
N HIS A 71 11.97 4.79 -3.57
CA HIS A 71 10.75 4.14 -3.13
C HIS A 71 9.92 5.04 -2.20
N GLN A 72 8.64 4.72 -2.08
CA GLN A 72 7.76 5.40 -1.12
C GLN A 72 8.24 5.21 0.32
N ALA A 73 8.04 6.26 1.13
CA ALA A 73 8.42 6.23 2.54
C ALA A 73 7.70 5.08 3.26
N CYS A 74 8.43 4.35 4.09
CA CYS A 74 7.93 3.15 4.77
C CYS A 74 7.66 3.46 6.23
N SER A 75 6.54 2.97 6.76
CA SER A 75 6.12 3.28 8.12
C SER A 75 6.47 2.17 9.10
N LEU A 76 6.78 2.54 10.35
CA LEU A 76 6.77 1.60 11.46
C LEU A 76 5.74 2.07 12.50
N GLU A 77 4.66 1.33 12.65
CA GLU A 77 3.65 1.67 13.66
C GLU A 77 4.16 1.40 15.06
N PHE A 78 3.61 2.13 16.03
CA PHE A 78 3.81 1.88 17.45
C PHE A 78 2.51 2.04 18.21
N ARG A 79 2.38 1.33 19.32
CA ARG A 79 1.16 1.33 20.13
C ARG A 79 1.40 1.95 21.50
N LEU A 80 0.50 2.83 21.91
CA LEU A 80 0.47 3.40 23.26
C LEU A 80 -0.68 2.81 24.05
N GLY A 81 -0.45 2.56 25.34
CA GLY A 81 -1.48 2.18 26.31
C GLY A 81 -1.63 3.22 27.39
N GLY A 82 -2.66 3.09 28.24
CA GLY A 82 -2.90 4.03 29.34
C GLY A 82 -3.43 5.38 28.86
N VAL A 83 -4.17 5.39 27.75
CA VAL A 83 -4.71 6.61 27.15
C VAL A 83 -6.12 6.87 27.64
N ASN A 84 -6.38 8.09 28.10
CA ASN A 84 -7.73 8.59 28.31
C ASN A 84 -8.26 9.14 26.98
N TRP A 85 -8.86 8.26 26.17
CA TRP A 85 -9.30 8.62 24.83
C TRP A 85 -10.41 9.66 24.82
N ASP A 86 -11.33 9.59 25.79
CA ASP A 86 -12.41 10.57 25.93
C ASP A 86 -11.86 11.98 26.24
N ALA A 87 -10.82 12.10 27.06
CA ALA A 87 -10.17 13.38 27.31
C ALA A 87 -9.56 13.99 26.04
N TYR A 88 -8.95 13.16 25.19
CA TYR A 88 -8.47 13.61 23.88
C TYR A 88 -9.63 14.05 22.99
N LEU A 89 -10.67 13.22 22.86
CA LEU A 89 -11.84 13.50 22.01
C LEU A 89 -12.54 14.81 22.37
N ASN A 90 -12.57 15.16 23.65
CA ASN A 90 -13.20 16.37 24.17
C ASN A 90 -12.24 17.57 24.29
N SER A 91 -10.98 17.45 23.86
CA SER A 91 -9.99 18.52 23.97
C SER A 91 -10.11 19.58 22.87
N ASP A 92 -9.66 20.80 23.19
CA ASP A 92 -9.52 21.87 22.19
C ASP A 92 -8.56 21.47 21.06
N LEU A 93 -7.49 20.71 21.37
CA LEU A 93 -6.57 20.20 20.36
C LEU A 93 -7.29 19.32 19.33
N LYS A 94 -8.16 18.41 19.78
CA LYS A 94 -8.92 17.55 18.85
C LYS A 94 -9.90 18.37 18.01
N ARG A 95 -10.49 19.43 18.56
CA ARG A 95 -11.42 20.31 17.84
C ARG A 95 -10.71 21.16 16.79
N ASP A 96 -9.58 21.76 17.16
CA ASP A 96 -8.96 22.86 16.40
C ASP A 96 -7.76 22.40 15.55
N ASP A 97 -7.05 21.34 15.95
CA ASP A 97 -5.88 20.80 15.24
C ASP A 97 -5.85 19.26 15.34
N SER A 98 -6.91 18.61 14.86
CA SER A 98 -7.17 17.17 15.04
C SER A 98 -6.10 16.22 14.47
N THR A 99 -5.24 16.73 13.58
CA THR A 99 -4.11 16.04 12.96
C THR A 99 -2.76 16.58 13.42
N TRP A 100 -2.75 17.47 14.41
CA TRP A 100 -1.56 18.01 15.08
C TRP A 100 -0.61 18.80 14.18
N ILE A 101 -1.09 19.35 13.05
CA ILE A 101 -0.24 20.06 12.08
C ILE A 101 0.41 21.28 12.72
N ALA A 102 -0.39 22.13 13.35
CA ALA A 102 0.10 23.37 13.96
C ALA A 102 0.96 23.05 15.19
N LEU A 103 0.52 22.08 16.00
CA LEU A 103 1.24 21.63 17.18
C LEU A 103 2.62 21.06 16.82
N ILE A 104 2.70 20.16 15.85
CA ILE A 104 3.96 19.54 15.40
C ILE A 104 4.91 20.62 14.89
N LYS A 105 4.43 21.50 14.00
CA LYS A 105 5.25 22.59 13.45
C LYS A 105 5.85 23.46 14.56
N ALA A 106 5.00 23.95 15.46
CA ALA A 106 5.45 24.81 16.56
C ALA A 106 6.39 24.06 17.53
N SER A 107 6.22 22.75 17.69
CA SER A 107 7.07 21.93 18.57
C SER A 107 8.45 21.67 17.98
N VAL A 108 8.57 21.56 16.66
CA VAL A 108 9.88 21.56 15.98
C VAL A 108 10.56 22.93 16.12
N GLU A 109 9.83 24.03 15.92
CA GLU A 109 10.37 25.39 16.05
C GLU A 109 10.88 25.71 17.46
N ARG A 110 10.23 25.18 18.50
CA ARG A 110 10.66 25.31 19.91
C ARG A 110 11.73 24.31 20.34
N GLY A 111 12.00 23.26 19.56
CA GLY A 111 12.94 22.19 19.90
C GLY A 111 12.38 21.08 20.80
N ASP A 112 11.05 21.03 21.02
CA ASP A 112 10.38 19.94 21.74
C ASP A 112 10.37 18.63 20.91
N LEU A 113 10.29 18.77 19.58
CA LEU A 113 10.57 17.71 18.61
C LEU A 113 11.92 18.00 17.95
N PRO A 114 12.84 17.02 17.86
CA PRO A 114 14.21 17.26 17.38
C PRO A 114 14.27 17.61 15.88
N TYR A 115 13.34 17.10 15.08
CA TYR A 115 13.19 17.39 13.66
C TYR A 115 11.78 17.01 13.20
N MET A 116 11.42 17.44 11.98
CA MET A 116 10.15 17.08 11.35
C MET A 116 10.17 15.63 10.86
N ILE A 117 9.76 14.68 11.71
CA ILE A 117 9.59 13.27 11.32
C ILE A 117 8.42 13.14 10.33
N GLU A 118 7.31 13.81 10.67
CA GLU A 118 6.09 13.85 9.90
C GLU A 118 5.37 15.16 10.19
N ASN A 119 4.60 15.69 9.22
CA ASN A 119 3.95 16.99 9.38
C ASN A 119 2.51 16.92 9.90
N HIS A 120 1.96 15.72 10.07
CA HIS A 120 0.65 15.50 10.67
C HIS A 120 0.47 14.06 11.16
N LEU A 121 -0.48 13.85 12.05
CA LEU A 121 -1.01 12.53 12.37
C LEU A 121 -1.72 11.95 11.14
N ASN A 122 -1.07 11.00 10.46
CA ASN A 122 -1.63 10.34 9.28
C ASN A 122 -2.78 9.41 9.64
N TRP A 123 -2.56 8.51 10.61
CA TRP A 123 -3.53 7.49 10.98
C TRP A 123 -3.35 7.07 12.44
N VAL A 124 -4.48 6.92 13.12
CA VAL A 124 -4.58 6.38 14.46
C VAL A 124 -5.68 5.32 14.49
N THR A 125 -5.40 4.17 15.09
CA THR A 125 -6.40 3.13 15.32
C THR A 125 -6.66 3.03 16.80
N HIS A 126 -7.90 3.23 17.22
CA HIS A 126 -8.33 3.04 18.61
C HIS A 126 -8.67 1.57 18.84
N LEU A 127 -8.00 0.95 19.80
CA LEU A 127 -8.35 -0.34 20.34
C LEU A 127 -9.01 -0.09 21.70
N PRO A 128 -10.34 -0.32 21.82
CA PRO A 128 -11.04 -0.06 23.07
C PRO A 128 -10.43 -0.90 24.19
N GLY A 129 -10.19 -0.26 25.33
CA GLY A 129 -9.76 -0.94 26.53
C GLY A 129 -10.73 -2.09 26.89
N ARG A 130 -10.21 -3.13 27.53
CA ARG A 130 -11.07 -4.15 28.14
C ARG A 130 -11.98 -3.48 29.18
N PRO A 131 -13.16 -4.03 29.52
CA PRO A 131 -14.03 -3.45 30.54
C PRO A 131 -13.35 -3.19 31.89
N GLN A 132 -12.30 -3.94 32.23
CA GLN A 132 -11.51 -3.73 33.46
C GLN A 132 -10.50 -2.58 33.37
N HIS A 133 -10.28 -2.04 32.17
CA HIS A 133 -9.32 -0.98 31.84
C HIS A 133 -10.04 0.26 31.29
N CYS A 134 -11.28 0.51 31.70
CA CYS A 134 -12.00 1.73 31.33
C CYS A 134 -11.15 2.96 31.63
N GLY A 135 -10.97 3.83 30.63
CA GLY A 135 -10.11 5.02 30.72
C GLY A 135 -8.61 4.74 30.52
N GLN A 136 -8.24 3.52 30.11
CA GLN A 136 -6.87 3.13 29.74
C GLN A 136 -6.87 2.44 28.37
N ASP A 137 -7.32 3.18 27.36
CA ASP A 137 -7.37 2.71 25.99
C ASP A 137 -5.97 2.49 25.40
N GLU A 138 -5.95 1.71 24.32
CA GLU A 138 -4.77 1.47 23.51
C GLU A 138 -4.95 2.10 22.13
N LEU A 139 -3.90 2.72 21.60
CA LEU A 139 -3.92 3.34 20.28
C LEU A 139 -2.69 2.98 19.48
N SER A 140 -2.89 2.52 18.24
CA SER A 140 -1.83 2.34 17.25
C SER A 140 -1.65 3.62 16.44
N PHE A 141 -0.40 4.06 16.30
CA PHE A 141 -0.01 5.27 15.56
C PHE A 141 0.82 4.90 14.34
N CYS A 142 0.42 5.41 13.17
CA CYS A 142 1.20 5.32 11.93
C CYS A 142 1.72 6.71 11.55
N ILE A 143 2.76 7.18 12.25
CA ILE A 143 3.34 8.52 12.06
C ILE A 143 4.89 8.51 11.98
N SER A 144 5.54 7.36 12.24
CA SER A 144 6.96 7.18 11.98
C SER A 144 7.17 6.71 10.54
N HIS A 145 7.89 7.49 9.73
CA HIS A 145 8.19 7.18 8.34
C HIS A 145 9.69 7.30 8.08
N SER A 146 10.31 6.18 7.68
CA SER A 146 11.64 6.18 7.09
C SER A 146 11.55 6.63 5.63
N ARG A 147 12.51 7.46 5.21
CA ARG A 147 12.61 8.04 3.86
C ARG A 147 13.91 7.66 3.20
N ASN A 148 14.04 7.99 1.90
CA ASN A 148 15.13 7.51 1.04
C ASN A 148 15.33 5.99 1.19
N CYS A 149 14.23 5.26 1.12
CA CYS A 149 14.22 3.82 1.39
C CYS A 149 14.50 3.02 0.12
N ASP A 150 15.16 1.88 0.31
CA ASP A 150 15.22 0.77 -0.63
C ASP A 150 14.67 -0.50 0.05
N PRO A 151 13.38 -0.81 -0.13
CA PRO A 151 12.75 -2.00 0.45
C PRO A 151 13.27 -3.33 -0.12
N LEU A 152 14.12 -3.30 -1.15
CA LEU A 152 14.76 -4.49 -1.72
C LEU A 152 16.14 -4.76 -1.11
N SER A 153 16.65 -3.85 -0.27
CA SER A 153 17.92 -3.98 0.43
C SER A 153 17.70 -4.39 1.88
N ALA A 154 18.16 -5.58 2.26
CA ALA A 154 18.11 -6.05 3.65
C ALA A 154 18.86 -5.11 4.63
N ARG A 155 19.94 -4.46 4.17
CA ARG A 155 20.67 -3.46 4.97
C ARG A 155 19.82 -2.22 5.19
N ASP A 156 19.11 -1.76 4.16
CA ASP A 156 18.28 -0.58 4.28
C ASP A 156 17.01 -0.87 5.09
N LEU A 157 16.37 -2.02 4.90
CA LEU A 157 15.30 -2.51 5.79
C LEU A 157 15.73 -2.51 7.26
N THR A 158 16.97 -2.94 7.55
CA THR A 158 17.51 -2.90 8.91
C THR A 158 17.64 -1.47 9.42
N ARG A 159 18.20 -0.55 8.61
CA ARG A 159 18.26 0.88 8.94
C ARG A 159 16.87 1.44 9.23
N MET A 160 15.88 1.15 8.37
CA MET A 160 14.50 1.61 8.50
C MET A 160 13.84 1.10 9.78
N TYR A 161 14.12 -0.13 10.19
CA TYR A 161 13.62 -0.69 11.45
C TYR A 161 14.24 -0.03 12.70
N VAL A 162 15.52 0.33 12.64
CA VAL A 162 16.19 1.07 13.72
C VAL A 162 15.65 2.49 13.79
N GLU A 163 15.67 3.20 12.66
CA GLU A 163 15.15 4.58 12.54
C GLU A 163 13.68 4.66 12.97
N GLY A 164 12.83 3.74 12.51
CA GLY A 164 11.41 3.73 12.89
C GLY A 164 11.18 3.58 14.39
N ARG A 165 12.06 2.84 15.11
CA ARG A 165 12.00 2.68 16.57
C ARG A 165 12.53 3.90 17.30
N GLU A 166 13.58 4.54 16.79
CA GLU A 166 14.06 5.83 17.30
C GLU A 166 12.99 6.92 17.13
N GLN A 167 12.35 6.98 15.96
CA GLN A 167 11.23 7.88 15.69
C GLN A 167 10.04 7.58 16.60
N ALA A 168 9.70 6.30 16.83
CA ALA A 168 8.64 5.93 17.77
C ALA A 168 8.98 6.40 19.20
N ASP A 169 10.23 6.26 19.64
CA ASP A 169 10.71 6.75 20.94
C ASP A 169 10.54 8.27 21.10
N ILE A 170 10.84 9.03 20.05
CA ILE A 170 10.60 10.48 20.00
C ILE A 170 9.09 10.77 20.08
N TRP A 171 8.30 10.11 19.23
CA TRP A 171 6.87 10.37 19.13
C TRP A 171 6.11 10.06 20.41
N TRP A 172 6.33 8.93 21.06
CA TRP A 172 5.54 8.61 22.26
C TRP A 172 5.83 9.57 23.41
N LYS A 173 7.10 10.02 23.55
CA LYS A 173 7.49 11.02 24.56
C LYS A 173 6.86 12.37 24.27
N PHE A 174 6.85 12.77 23.01
CA PHE A 174 6.15 13.97 22.56
C PHE A 174 4.64 13.87 22.84
N ILE A 175 4.00 12.78 22.41
CA ILE A 175 2.56 12.55 22.57
C ILE A 175 2.18 12.62 24.05
N LYS A 176 2.92 11.93 24.90
CA LYS A 176 2.70 11.91 26.36
C LYS A 176 2.74 13.30 27.00
N ARG A 177 3.57 14.21 26.50
CA ARG A 177 3.76 15.55 27.08
C ARG A 177 2.79 16.59 26.54
N HIS A 178 2.36 16.44 25.29
CA HIS A 178 1.69 17.52 24.56
C HIS A 178 0.25 17.21 24.16
N ILE A 179 -0.17 15.93 24.21
CA ILE A 179 -1.50 15.53 23.74
C ILE A 179 -2.40 15.27 24.96
N PRO A 180 -3.52 16.02 25.10
CA PRO A 180 -4.45 15.83 26.21
C PRO A 180 -4.95 14.39 26.30
N GLY A 181 -4.96 13.83 27.51
CA GLY A 181 -5.37 12.44 27.74
C GLY A 181 -4.26 11.41 27.60
N PHE A 182 -3.04 11.81 27.22
CA PHE A 182 -1.89 10.91 27.07
C PHE A 182 -0.86 11.01 28.21
N ASP A 183 -1.13 11.78 29.27
CA ASP A 183 -0.17 12.04 30.37
C ASP A 183 0.29 10.77 31.10
N HIS A 184 -0.57 9.75 31.15
CA HIS A 184 -0.28 8.44 31.73
C HIS A 184 0.11 7.38 30.70
N SER A 185 0.21 7.77 29.43
CA SER A 185 0.50 6.83 28.36
C SER A 185 1.90 6.23 28.45
N TYR A 186 2.06 5.03 27.91
CA TYR A 186 3.33 4.34 27.79
C TYR A 186 3.41 3.59 26.46
N LEU A 187 4.61 3.48 25.91
CA LEU A 187 4.88 2.68 24.71
C LEU A 187 4.73 1.19 25.04
N ILE A 188 3.81 0.51 24.35
CA ILE A 188 3.59 -0.94 24.53
C ILE A 188 4.55 -1.71 23.63
N ASP A 189 4.50 -1.44 22.33
CA ASP A 189 5.30 -2.11 21.32
C ASP A 189 5.48 -1.22 20.08
N THR A 190 6.41 -1.66 19.22
CA THR A 190 6.54 -1.22 17.82
C THR A 190 6.23 -2.40 16.92
N ALA A 191 5.67 -2.15 15.74
CA ALA A 191 5.28 -3.21 14.82
C ALA A 191 6.42 -4.20 14.52
N PRO A 192 6.13 -5.52 14.45
CA PRO A 192 7.13 -6.53 14.12
C PRO A 192 7.50 -6.51 12.63
N LEU A 193 6.62 -5.96 11.79
CA LEU A 193 6.83 -5.83 10.35
C LEU A 193 6.74 -4.37 9.94
N LEU A 194 7.64 -3.99 9.03
CA LEU A 194 7.65 -2.67 8.44
C LEU A 194 6.49 -2.53 7.46
N GLY A 195 5.78 -1.41 7.55
CA GLY A 195 4.80 -0.98 6.57
C GLY A 195 5.51 -0.50 5.32
N VAL A 196 6.12 -1.42 4.56
CA VAL A 196 6.60 -1.11 3.21
C VAL A 196 5.41 -0.57 2.41
N ARG A 197 5.63 0.38 1.51
CA ARG A 197 4.55 0.97 0.69
C ARG A 197 4.67 0.67 -0.80
N GLU A 198 5.85 0.34 -1.29
CA GLU A 198 6.11 0.00 -2.68
C GLU A 198 7.48 -0.68 -2.76
N SER A 199 7.64 -1.61 -3.70
CA SER A 199 8.86 -2.38 -3.92
C SER A 199 8.91 -2.79 -5.40
N ARG A 200 8.84 -4.08 -5.76
CA ARG A 200 8.69 -4.48 -7.17
C ARG A 200 7.24 -4.46 -7.62
N ARG A 201 7.04 -4.02 -8.86
CA ARG A 201 5.78 -4.11 -9.60
C ARG A 201 6.05 -4.86 -10.90
N VAL A 202 5.37 -5.97 -11.13
CA VAL A 202 5.64 -6.80 -12.32
C VAL A 202 5.19 -6.09 -13.58
N VAL A 203 5.93 -6.23 -14.68
CA VAL A 203 5.45 -5.84 -16.01
C VAL A 203 4.45 -6.90 -16.49
N GLY A 204 3.17 -6.56 -16.42
CA GLY A 204 2.07 -7.41 -16.86
C GLY A 204 1.55 -7.07 -18.26
N GLU A 205 0.58 -7.84 -18.74
CA GLU A 205 -0.09 -7.60 -20.04
C GLU A 205 -0.75 -6.22 -20.13
N TYR A 206 -1.05 -5.60 -18.98
CA TYR A 206 -1.38 -4.19 -18.89
C TYR A 206 -0.65 -3.54 -17.72
N VAL A 207 -0.04 -2.39 -17.97
CA VAL A 207 0.54 -1.54 -16.93
C VAL A 207 -0.48 -0.46 -16.60
N MET A 208 -1.09 -0.56 -15.41
CA MET A 208 -2.02 0.45 -14.91
C MET A 208 -1.37 1.83 -14.94
N LYS A 209 -2.05 2.78 -15.56
CA LYS A 209 -1.58 4.15 -15.74
C LYS A 209 -2.08 5.05 -14.64
N THR A 210 -1.32 6.07 -14.30
CA THR A 210 -1.78 7.11 -13.36
C THR A 210 -3.12 7.70 -13.80
N LEU A 211 -3.23 7.99 -15.11
CA LEU A 211 -4.44 8.57 -15.70
C LEU A 211 -5.65 7.63 -15.65
N ASP A 212 -5.48 6.31 -15.49
CA ASP A 212 -6.62 5.40 -15.33
C ASP A 212 -7.40 5.70 -14.05
N PHE A 213 -6.68 6.07 -12.98
CA PHE A 213 -7.28 6.43 -11.69
C PHE A 213 -7.86 7.84 -11.67
N ALA A 214 -7.25 8.78 -12.41
CA ALA A 214 -7.78 10.12 -12.54
C ALA A 214 -9.06 10.14 -13.40
N ARG A 215 -9.05 9.39 -14.51
CA ARG A 215 -10.16 9.33 -15.47
C ARG A 215 -11.25 8.32 -15.08
N LYS A 216 -11.01 7.50 -14.05
CA LYS A 216 -11.85 6.35 -13.67
C LYS A 216 -12.10 5.42 -14.87
N THR A 217 -11.02 5.06 -15.57
CA THR A 217 -11.09 4.15 -16.73
C THR A 217 -11.85 2.89 -16.35
N ARG A 218 -12.79 2.49 -17.21
CA ARG A 218 -13.57 1.27 -17.06
C ARG A 218 -12.97 0.18 -17.93
N PHE A 219 -12.84 -1.02 -17.38
CA PHE A 219 -12.26 -2.14 -18.10
C PHE A 219 -13.27 -3.27 -18.26
N ALA A 220 -13.35 -3.85 -19.46
CA ALA A 220 -14.27 -4.96 -19.75
C ALA A 220 -13.93 -6.21 -18.90
N ASP A 221 -12.67 -6.34 -18.51
CA ASP A 221 -12.06 -7.41 -17.72
C ASP A 221 -11.75 -6.96 -16.28
N ALA A 222 -12.45 -5.96 -15.73
CA ALA A 222 -12.30 -5.54 -14.34
C ALA A 222 -12.59 -6.68 -13.35
N ILE A 223 -11.69 -6.92 -12.39
CA ILE A 223 -11.82 -7.97 -11.36
C ILE A 223 -11.84 -7.43 -9.93
N ALA A 224 -11.42 -6.18 -9.73
CA ALA A 224 -11.46 -5.49 -8.46
C ALA A 224 -11.72 -4.01 -8.71
N THR A 225 -12.13 -3.30 -7.67
CA THR A 225 -12.27 -1.85 -7.70
C THR A 225 -11.60 -1.21 -6.50
N THR A 226 -11.17 0.04 -6.67
CA THR A 226 -10.64 0.87 -5.60
C THR A 226 -11.29 2.24 -5.64
N ASN A 227 -11.72 2.73 -4.48
CA ASN A 227 -12.14 4.11 -4.31
C ASN A 227 -11.04 4.95 -3.65
N HIS A 228 -9.80 4.47 -3.67
CA HIS A 228 -8.68 5.22 -3.16
C HIS A 228 -8.24 6.32 -4.12
N HIS A 229 -7.51 7.27 -3.57
CA HIS A 229 -6.92 8.39 -4.30
C HIS A 229 -5.42 8.17 -4.44
N PHE A 230 -4.71 9.06 -5.13
CA PHE A 230 -3.26 9.07 -5.04
C PHE A 230 -2.87 9.29 -3.58
N ASP A 231 -2.15 8.35 -2.99
CA ASP A 231 -1.63 8.44 -1.62
C ASP A 231 -0.15 8.05 -1.63
N LEU A 232 0.64 8.89 -2.30
CA LEU A 232 2.07 8.69 -2.38
C LEU A 232 2.70 9.14 -1.07
N HIS A 233 3.26 8.21 -0.31
CA HIS A 233 4.09 8.55 0.84
C HIS A 233 5.40 9.14 0.33
N ASN A 234 5.59 10.45 0.53
CA ASN A 234 6.61 11.20 -0.17
C ASN A 234 8.03 10.68 0.18
N PRO A 235 8.80 10.20 -0.81
CA PRO A 235 10.18 9.77 -0.60
C PRO A 235 11.11 10.91 -0.14
N ASP A 236 10.78 12.15 -0.52
CA ASP A 236 11.67 13.30 -0.43
C ASP A 236 11.46 14.13 0.85
N GLY A 237 10.34 13.96 1.56
CA GLY A 237 10.09 14.72 2.79
C GLY A 237 8.79 14.39 3.52
N PRO A 238 8.55 15.00 4.69
CA PRO A 238 7.36 14.81 5.52
C PRO A 238 6.06 14.99 4.75
N GLY A 239 5.13 14.05 4.89
CA GLY A 239 3.78 14.13 4.36
C GLY A 239 3.55 13.28 3.12
N ASN A 240 2.33 13.41 2.58
CA ASN A 240 1.92 12.69 1.38
C ASN A 240 1.74 13.62 0.19
N ILE A 241 1.81 13.04 -1.00
CA ILE A 241 1.51 13.67 -2.27
C ILE A 241 0.21 13.06 -2.81
N LYS A 242 -0.77 13.93 -3.11
CA LYS A 242 -2.11 13.57 -3.62
C LYS A 242 -2.29 13.90 -5.11
N TRP A 243 -1.20 14.13 -5.81
CA TRP A 243 -1.16 14.53 -7.22
C TRP A 243 -0.06 13.82 -7.98
N ALA A 244 -0.19 13.76 -9.30
CA ALA A 244 0.80 13.16 -10.18
C ALA A 244 1.17 14.11 -11.32
N LYS A 245 2.44 14.09 -11.74
CA LYS A 245 2.90 14.80 -12.93
C LYS A 245 2.62 13.94 -14.15
N GLU A 246 1.84 14.46 -15.09
CA GLU A 246 1.43 13.73 -16.29
C GLU A 246 1.54 14.62 -17.53
N THR A 247 1.50 14.01 -18.71
CA THR A 247 1.38 14.75 -19.98
C THR A 247 0.00 14.53 -20.59
N ILE A 248 -0.74 15.62 -20.76
CA ILE A 248 -2.08 15.64 -21.36
C ILE A 248 -2.04 16.60 -22.54
N ASP A 249 -2.39 16.12 -23.74
CA ASP A 249 -2.39 16.89 -24.99
C ASP A 249 -1.06 17.63 -25.24
N GLY A 250 0.07 16.98 -24.94
CA GLY A 250 1.42 17.52 -25.12
C GLY A 250 1.86 18.53 -24.05
N LYS A 251 1.04 18.79 -23.03
CA LYS A 251 1.36 19.70 -21.92
C LYS A 251 1.62 18.94 -20.63
N VAL A 252 2.61 19.39 -19.87
CA VAL A 252 2.86 18.88 -18.51
C VAL A 252 1.79 19.44 -17.57
N CYS A 253 1.09 18.55 -16.89
CA CYS A 253 0.03 18.89 -15.95
C CYS A 253 0.25 18.19 -14.60
N HIS A 254 -0.28 18.78 -13.53
CA HIS A 254 -0.36 18.13 -12.22
C HIS A 254 -1.79 17.69 -11.96
N VAL A 255 -1.99 16.38 -11.94
CA VAL A 255 -3.29 15.71 -11.95
C VAL A 255 -3.67 15.31 -10.53
N SER A 256 -4.89 15.64 -10.10
CA SER A 256 -5.53 14.98 -8.96
C SER A 256 -6.54 13.97 -9.47
N ALA A 257 -6.73 12.88 -8.72
CA ALA A 257 -7.83 11.96 -8.98
C ALA A 257 -9.16 12.42 -8.39
N THR A 258 -9.15 13.29 -7.38
CA THR A 258 -10.36 13.64 -6.61
C THR A 258 -10.41 15.06 -6.04
N GLY A 259 -9.38 15.87 -6.27
CA GLY A 259 -9.27 17.22 -5.73
C GLY A 259 -8.84 17.27 -4.26
N HIS A 260 -8.60 16.11 -3.63
CA HIS A 260 -8.04 16.07 -2.28
C HIS A 260 -6.65 16.70 -2.25
N ILE A 261 -6.46 17.60 -1.28
CA ILE A 261 -5.21 18.30 -1.04
C ILE A 261 -4.30 17.41 -0.20
N GLY A 262 -3.02 17.34 -0.58
CA GLY A 262 -1.98 16.64 0.15
C GLY A 262 -1.12 17.58 0.96
N SER A 263 -0.10 17.03 1.61
CA SER A 263 0.89 17.83 2.35
C SER A 263 1.78 18.71 1.46
N TRP A 264 1.92 18.34 0.18
CA TRP A 264 2.82 19.01 -0.76
C TRP A 264 2.04 19.67 -1.88
N GLU A 265 2.14 20.98 -1.97
CA GLU A 265 1.58 21.74 -3.08
C GLU A 265 2.28 21.39 -4.40
N PRO A 266 1.53 21.10 -5.48
CA PRO A 266 2.14 20.87 -6.78
C PRO A 266 2.84 22.14 -7.28
N PRO A 267 3.86 22.02 -8.14
CA PRO A 267 4.55 23.17 -8.72
C PRO A 267 3.64 24.19 -9.44
N CYS A 268 2.45 23.77 -9.91
CA CYS A 268 1.48 24.68 -10.51
C CYS A 268 0.57 25.41 -9.50
N GLY A 269 0.65 25.10 -8.20
CA GLY A 269 -0.32 25.52 -7.20
C GLY A 269 -1.64 24.71 -7.26
N TRP A 270 -2.39 24.70 -6.15
CA TRP A 270 -3.64 23.93 -6.05
C TRP A 270 -4.71 24.34 -7.08
N GLU A 271 -4.79 25.63 -7.37
CA GLU A 271 -5.80 26.19 -8.27
C GLU A 271 -5.61 25.75 -9.72
N ASN A 272 -4.36 25.56 -10.15
CA ASN A 272 -4.01 25.20 -11.53
C ASN A 272 -3.84 23.68 -11.74
N MET A 273 -4.14 22.85 -10.74
CA MET A 273 -4.22 21.40 -10.96
C MET A 273 -5.31 21.03 -11.97
N THR A 274 -5.22 19.81 -12.51
CA THR A 274 -6.24 19.24 -13.41
C THR A 274 -6.85 17.93 -12.90
N ASP A 275 -7.99 17.54 -13.45
CA ASP A 275 -8.75 16.32 -13.15
C ASP A 275 -8.40 15.10 -14.04
N GLY A 276 -7.32 15.20 -14.82
CA GLY A 276 -6.87 14.15 -15.74
C GLY A 276 -7.36 14.32 -17.19
N TRP A 277 -8.19 15.34 -17.45
CA TRP A 277 -8.67 15.71 -18.79
C TRP A 277 -8.20 17.10 -19.24
N GLY A 278 -7.26 17.71 -18.53
CA GLY A 278 -6.75 19.05 -18.86
C GLY A 278 -7.67 20.19 -18.44
N ARG A 279 -8.76 19.92 -17.69
CA ARG A 279 -9.65 20.95 -17.12
C ARG A 279 -9.04 21.51 -15.84
N HIS A 280 -9.23 22.79 -15.56
CA HIS A 280 -8.61 23.50 -14.43
C HIS A 280 -9.66 24.31 -13.64
N GLY A 281 -9.29 24.80 -12.44
CA GLY A 281 -10.17 25.64 -11.63
C GLY A 281 -11.55 25.03 -11.39
N ALA A 282 -12.59 25.81 -11.69
CA ALA A 282 -14.00 25.41 -11.52
C ALA A 282 -14.48 24.36 -12.55
N ASP A 283 -13.76 24.18 -13.66
CA ASP A 283 -14.15 23.24 -14.74
C ASP A 283 -13.72 21.80 -14.44
N ARG A 284 -12.94 21.57 -13.38
CA ARG A 284 -12.54 20.22 -12.96
C ARG A 284 -13.75 19.38 -12.57
N VAL A 285 -13.78 18.14 -13.04
CA VAL A 285 -14.79 17.14 -12.68
C VAL A 285 -14.13 15.89 -12.15
N PHE A 286 -14.34 15.64 -10.87
CA PHE A 286 -13.88 14.42 -10.20
C PHE A 286 -15.01 13.41 -10.11
N LEU A 287 -14.84 12.29 -10.80
CA LEU A 287 -15.82 11.20 -10.80
C LEU A 287 -15.78 10.46 -9.46
N LYS A 288 -16.97 10.22 -8.88
CA LYS A 288 -17.13 9.47 -7.61
C LYS A 288 -17.17 7.95 -7.79
N THR A 289 -17.12 7.47 -9.03
CA THR A 289 -17.10 6.04 -9.34
C THR A 289 -15.73 5.44 -8.95
N PRO A 290 -15.71 4.24 -8.34
CA PRO A 290 -14.46 3.52 -8.10
C PRO A 290 -13.67 3.27 -9.41
N SER A 291 -12.35 3.26 -9.29
CA SER A 291 -11.45 2.88 -10.40
C SER A 291 -11.40 1.36 -10.52
N ASP A 292 -11.43 0.85 -11.73
CA ASP A 292 -11.33 -0.59 -12.01
C ASP A 292 -9.86 -1.05 -11.98
N ILE A 293 -9.64 -2.27 -11.52
CA ILE A 293 -8.39 -3.03 -11.72
C ILE A 293 -8.70 -4.15 -12.72
N PRO A 294 -8.12 -4.13 -13.93
CA PRO A 294 -8.33 -5.15 -14.95
C PRO A 294 -7.54 -6.42 -14.65
N TYR A 295 -8.09 -7.57 -15.03
CA TYR A 295 -7.47 -8.88 -14.83
C TYR A 295 -6.07 -8.97 -15.43
N ARG A 296 -5.88 -8.40 -16.62
CA ARG A 296 -4.58 -8.34 -17.31
C ARG A 296 -3.47 -7.57 -16.57
N ALA A 297 -3.80 -6.76 -15.55
CA ALA A 297 -2.79 -6.16 -14.67
C ALA A 297 -2.18 -7.16 -13.67
N LEU A 298 -2.79 -8.34 -13.52
CA LEU A 298 -2.32 -9.43 -12.66
C LEU A 298 -1.53 -10.50 -13.43
N LEU A 299 -1.40 -10.38 -14.76
CA LEU A 299 -0.78 -11.37 -15.63
C LEU A 299 0.62 -10.92 -16.05
N PRO A 300 1.71 -11.44 -15.47
CA PRO A 300 3.08 -11.19 -15.93
C PRO A 300 3.22 -11.57 -17.41
N VAL A 301 3.91 -10.73 -18.19
CA VAL A 301 4.07 -11.00 -19.64
C VAL A 301 4.82 -12.32 -19.87
N LYS A 302 5.89 -12.57 -19.09
CA LYS A 302 6.84 -13.66 -19.31
C LYS A 302 6.36 -15.05 -18.91
N MET A 303 5.52 -15.17 -17.90
CA MET A 303 5.15 -16.46 -17.29
C MET A 303 3.70 -16.82 -17.59
N ASP A 304 3.48 -18.01 -18.15
CA ASP A 304 2.18 -18.45 -18.62
C ASP A 304 1.27 -18.95 -17.52
N ASN A 305 1.83 -19.43 -16.40
CA ASN A 305 1.10 -20.08 -15.32
C ASN A 305 1.20 -19.37 -13.96
N LEU A 306 1.63 -18.11 -13.96
CA LEU A 306 1.81 -17.27 -12.78
C LEU A 306 0.87 -16.07 -12.85
N LEU A 307 0.22 -15.74 -11.74
CA LEU A 307 -0.42 -14.44 -11.52
C LEU A 307 0.30 -13.70 -10.41
N VAL A 308 0.16 -12.39 -10.37
CA VAL A 308 0.58 -11.54 -9.25
C VAL A 308 -0.64 -10.85 -8.65
N ALA A 309 -0.67 -10.67 -7.33
CA ALA A 309 -1.78 -9.98 -6.67
C ALA A 309 -1.30 -9.15 -5.47
N GLY A 310 -2.11 -8.16 -5.12
CA GLY A 310 -1.77 -7.20 -4.08
C GLY A 310 -0.90 -6.08 -4.63
N ARG A 311 0.07 -5.64 -3.83
CA ARG A 311 0.85 -4.45 -4.13
C ARG A 311 1.80 -4.57 -5.33
N CYS A 312 2.14 -5.81 -5.69
CA CYS A 312 3.07 -6.11 -6.79
C CYS A 312 2.39 -6.16 -8.18
N LEU A 313 1.10 -5.77 -8.26
CA LEU A 313 0.40 -5.66 -9.54
C LEU A 313 1.14 -4.80 -10.57
N SER A 314 0.83 -5.00 -11.83
CA SER A 314 1.40 -4.23 -12.93
C SER A 314 0.87 -2.80 -12.98
N SER A 315 1.71 -1.84 -12.57
CA SER A 315 1.35 -0.43 -12.55
C SER A 315 2.55 0.50 -12.65
N GLU A 316 2.28 1.74 -13.05
CA GLU A 316 3.18 2.87 -12.85
C GLU A 316 3.35 3.21 -11.37
N PHE A 317 4.34 4.04 -11.05
CA PHE A 317 4.66 4.42 -9.66
C PHE A 317 3.51 5.14 -8.94
N MET A 318 2.92 6.15 -9.58
CA MET A 318 1.78 6.87 -9.01
C MET A 318 0.48 6.07 -9.06
N ALA A 319 0.27 5.28 -10.12
CA ALA A 319 -0.85 4.35 -10.22
C ALA A 319 -0.88 3.35 -9.06
N GLN A 320 0.29 2.83 -8.67
CA GLN A 320 0.42 1.91 -7.55
C GLN A 320 -0.12 2.53 -6.26
N ALA A 321 0.20 3.80 -5.99
CA ALA A 321 -0.23 4.51 -4.80
C ALA A 321 -1.76 4.63 -4.68
N ALA A 322 -2.51 4.51 -5.79
CA ALA A 322 -3.97 4.45 -5.78
C ALA A 322 -4.54 3.01 -5.75
N ALA A 323 -3.77 2.01 -6.19
CA ALA A 323 -4.23 0.63 -6.31
C ALA A 323 -4.02 -0.22 -5.04
N ARG A 324 -3.03 0.13 -4.21
CA ARG A 324 -2.48 -0.76 -3.17
C ARG A 324 -3.16 -0.73 -1.80
N LEU A 325 -4.39 -0.24 -1.68
CA LEU A 325 -5.11 -0.31 -0.40
C LEU A 325 -5.36 -1.76 0.01
N VAL A 326 -5.36 -2.02 1.31
CA VAL A 326 -5.49 -3.36 1.91
C VAL A 326 -6.69 -4.12 1.33
N LEU A 327 -7.88 -3.50 1.33
CA LEU A 327 -9.10 -4.15 0.82
C LEU A 327 -9.02 -4.44 -0.68
N THR A 328 -8.42 -3.55 -1.47
CA THR A 328 -8.20 -3.78 -2.91
C THR A 328 -7.22 -4.93 -3.12
N CYS A 329 -6.15 -5.02 -2.33
CA CYS A 329 -5.21 -6.13 -2.36
C CYS A 329 -5.87 -7.48 -2.03
N LEU A 330 -6.74 -7.53 -1.01
CA LEU A 330 -7.50 -8.72 -0.67
C LEU A 330 -8.42 -9.16 -1.83
N ASN A 331 -9.12 -8.21 -2.45
CA ASN A 331 -9.98 -8.49 -3.60
C ASN A 331 -9.19 -9.01 -4.81
N MET A 332 -8.00 -8.46 -5.07
CA MET A 332 -7.10 -9.00 -6.10
C MET A 332 -6.65 -10.42 -5.77
N GLY A 333 -6.38 -10.72 -4.49
CA GLY A 333 -6.06 -12.08 -4.03
C GLY A 333 -7.19 -13.08 -4.30
N GLN A 334 -8.45 -12.72 -3.96
CA GLN A 334 -9.62 -13.53 -4.29
C GLN A 334 -9.74 -13.76 -5.81
N ALA A 335 -9.62 -12.69 -6.60
CA ALA A 335 -9.70 -12.77 -8.05
C ALA A 335 -8.63 -13.70 -8.65
N ALA A 336 -7.38 -13.58 -8.20
CA ALA A 336 -6.28 -14.41 -8.68
C ALA A 336 -6.46 -15.89 -8.27
N GLY A 337 -6.91 -16.16 -7.04
CA GLY A 337 -7.22 -17.51 -6.57
C GLY A 337 -8.33 -18.17 -7.38
N SER A 338 -9.46 -17.48 -7.59
CA SER A 338 -10.58 -17.96 -8.39
C SER A 338 -10.19 -18.17 -9.86
N ALA A 339 -9.35 -17.28 -10.42
CA ALA A 339 -8.82 -17.40 -11.77
C ALA A 339 -7.93 -18.65 -11.92
N VAL A 340 -7.08 -18.96 -10.93
CA VAL A 340 -6.27 -20.18 -10.91
C VAL A 340 -7.14 -21.43 -10.81
N ALA A 341 -8.18 -21.42 -9.98
CA ALA A 341 -9.12 -22.53 -9.89
C ALA A 341 -9.82 -22.79 -11.25
N GLN A 342 -10.35 -21.74 -11.87
CA GLN A 342 -10.97 -21.83 -13.21
C GLN A 342 -9.97 -22.31 -14.27
N SER A 343 -8.74 -21.80 -14.24
CA SER A 343 -7.66 -22.21 -15.14
C SER A 343 -7.31 -23.70 -15.02
N LEU A 344 -7.36 -24.26 -13.80
CA LEU A 344 -7.14 -25.68 -13.56
C LEU A 344 -8.30 -26.53 -14.06
N GLU A 345 -9.54 -26.08 -13.83
CA GLU A 345 -10.77 -26.76 -14.28
C GLU A 345 -10.84 -26.83 -15.81
N GLU A 346 -10.54 -25.73 -16.49
CA GLU A 346 -10.59 -25.62 -17.95
C GLU A 346 -9.35 -26.20 -18.65
N GLY A 347 -8.29 -26.51 -17.90
CA GLY A 347 -7.04 -27.03 -18.46
C GLY A 347 -6.24 -26.03 -19.30
N VAL A 348 -6.55 -24.72 -19.21
CA VAL A 348 -5.92 -23.65 -19.97
C VAL A 348 -4.99 -22.80 -19.09
N ALA A 349 -4.09 -22.02 -19.68
CA ALA A 349 -3.28 -21.05 -18.93
C ALA A 349 -4.16 -19.95 -18.31
N PRO A 350 -3.80 -19.34 -17.16
CA PRO A 350 -4.55 -18.24 -16.56
C PRO A 350 -4.87 -17.07 -17.50
N ARG A 351 -3.99 -16.76 -18.46
CA ARG A 351 -4.25 -15.72 -19.48
C ARG A 351 -5.29 -16.10 -20.54
N LYS A 352 -5.75 -17.36 -20.55
CA LYS A 352 -6.69 -17.92 -21.53
C LYS A 352 -8.06 -18.25 -20.94
N ILE A 353 -8.28 -18.00 -19.65
CA ILE A 353 -9.59 -18.24 -19.03
C ILE A 353 -10.66 -17.29 -19.59
N ASP A 354 -11.92 -17.70 -19.50
CA ASP A 354 -13.04 -16.78 -19.71
C ASP A 354 -13.20 -15.84 -18.51
N VAL A 355 -12.78 -14.57 -18.69
CA VAL A 355 -12.89 -13.55 -17.65
C VAL A 355 -14.35 -13.21 -17.30
N LYS A 356 -15.31 -13.42 -18.21
CA LYS A 356 -16.74 -13.19 -17.90
C LYS A 356 -17.24 -14.22 -16.88
N ARG A 357 -16.82 -15.48 -17.03
CA ARG A 357 -17.08 -16.52 -16.04
C ARG A 357 -16.39 -16.23 -14.70
N LEU A 358 -15.16 -15.72 -14.71
CA LEU A 358 -14.48 -15.27 -13.50
C LEU A 358 -15.27 -14.15 -12.79
N GLN A 359 -15.68 -13.13 -13.54
CA GLN A 359 -16.50 -12.02 -13.02
C GLN A 359 -17.83 -12.50 -12.42
N ALA A 360 -18.50 -13.46 -13.07
CA ALA A 360 -19.74 -14.05 -12.56
C ALA A 360 -19.50 -14.81 -11.24
N THR A 361 -18.37 -15.51 -11.12
CA THR A 361 -17.95 -16.19 -9.88
C THR A 361 -17.72 -15.19 -8.76
N LEU A 362 -16.95 -14.12 -9.02
CA LEU A 362 -16.68 -13.06 -8.03
C LEU A 362 -17.94 -12.31 -7.61
N ALA A 363 -18.89 -12.10 -8.53
CA ALA A 363 -20.18 -11.48 -8.20
C ALA A 363 -21.02 -12.37 -7.28
N LYS A 364 -20.96 -13.70 -7.47
CA LYS A 364 -21.67 -14.66 -6.63
C LYS A 364 -21.06 -14.75 -5.22
N ASP A 365 -19.73 -14.76 -5.10
CA ASP A 365 -19.03 -14.82 -3.81
C ASP A 365 -19.30 -13.60 -2.91
N ARG A 366 -19.71 -12.48 -3.52
CA ARG A 366 -20.06 -11.24 -2.80
C ARG A 366 -21.49 -11.23 -2.25
N ALA A 367 -22.38 -12.03 -2.83
CA ALA A 367 -23.80 -12.09 -2.46
C ALA A 367 -24.02 -13.05 -1.29
#